data_AF-A0A820VP85-F1
#
_entry.id   AF-A0A820VP85-F1
#
_cell.length_a   1.000
_cell.length_b   1.000
_cell.length_c   1.000
_cell.angle_alpha   90.00
_cell.angle_beta   90.00
_cell.angle_gamma   90.00
#
_symmetry.space_group_name_H-M   'P 1'
#
loop_
_entity.id
_entity.type
_entity.pdbx_description
1 polymer ?
#
loop_
_entity_poly.entity_id
_entity_poly.type
_entity_poly.pdbx_seq_one_letter_code
_entity_poly.pdbx_strand_id
1 'polypeptide(L)'
;MFLVILMSLVGVVVTQQPRPCVSPSQWEARIVDHINNEKITVQGKLSYDSLYQRERFIEEVVVGDDYYYETIALFQAQLEFVINLTARNCSRLPLTRPWRDFAIRPDARS
;
A
#
# COMPACT_ATOMS: atom_id res chain seq x y z
N MET A 1 0.25 -51.24 8.73
CA MET A 1 -0.88 -50.30 8.58
C MET A 1 -0.61 -48.94 9.23
N PHE A 2 -0.33 -48.86 10.53
CA PHE A 2 -0.04 -47.59 11.23
C PHE A 2 1.13 -46.77 10.66
N LEU A 3 2.23 -47.42 10.25
CA LEU A 3 3.40 -46.73 9.68
C LEU A 3 3.08 -46.02 8.34
N VAL A 4 2.23 -46.63 7.52
CA VAL A 4 1.81 -46.07 6.23
C VAL A 4 0.89 -44.86 6.44
N ILE A 5 -0.01 -44.95 7.42
CA ILE A 5 -0.88 -43.83 7.83
C ILE A 5 -0.02 -42.66 8.32
N LEU A 6 0.97 -42.92 9.18
CA LEU A 6 1.87 -41.90 9.69
C LEU A 6 2.68 -41.22 8.56
N MET A 7 3.25 -42.00 7.64
CA MET A 7 3.97 -41.47 6.48
C MET A 7 3.05 -40.63 5.57
N SER A 8 1.81 -41.05 5.36
CA SER A 8 0.85 -40.29 4.56
C SER A 8 0.44 -38.97 5.20
N LEU A 9 0.27 -38.94 6.53
CA LEU A 9 -0.04 -37.73 7.28
C LEU A 9 1.13 -36.73 7.23
N VAL A 10 2.36 -37.22 7.39
CA VAL A 10 3.57 -36.38 7.24
C VAL A 10 3.67 -35.81 5.83
N GLY A 11 3.41 -36.61 4.80
CA GLY A 11 3.39 -36.14 3.40
C GLY A 11 2.35 -35.04 3.14
N VAL A 12 1.16 -35.14 3.72
CA VAL A 12 0.12 -34.10 3.61
C VAL A 12 0.55 -32.80 4.30
N VAL A 13 1.15 -32.88 5.48
CA VAL A 13 1.63 -31.69 6.20
C VAL A 13 2.76 -30.99 5.45
N VAL A 14 3.70 -31.74 4.87
CA VAL A 14 4.84 -31.18 4.11
C VAL A 14 4.40 -30.51 2.80
N THR A 15 3.25 -30.89 2.25
CA THR A 15 2.75 -30.37 0.96
C THR A 15 1.76 -29.20 1.09
N GLN A 16 1.46 -28.74 2.31
CA GLN A 16 0.62 -27.56 2.49
C GLN A 16 1.35 -26.30 2.02
N GLN A 17 0.96 -25.79 0.86
CA GLN A 17 1.45 -24.49 0.38
C GLN A 17 0.69 -23.35 1.06
N PRO A 18 1.39 -22.33 1.58
CA PRO A 18 0.74 -21.15 2.12
C PRO A 18 -0.07 -20.47 1.01
N ARG A 19 -1.32 -20.13 1.31
CA ARG A 19 -2.17 -19.35 0.40
C ARG A 19 -2.09 -17.88 0.78
N PRO A 20 -2.06 -16.96 -0.20
CA PRO A 20 -2.15 -15.52 0.06
C PRO A 20 -3.38 -15.19 0.91
N CYS A 21 -3.19 -14.36 1.94
CA CYS A 21 -4.29 -13.81 2.72
C CYS A 21 -4.97 -12.67 1.95
N VAL A 22 -6.21 -12.37 2.33
CA VAL A 22 -6.96 -11.23 1.80
C VAL A 22 -6.65 -10.00 2.64
N SER A 23 -6.10 -8.95 2.02
CA SER A 23 -5.89 -7.66 2.67
C SER A 23 -7.21 -6.93 2.91
N PRO A 24 -7.32 -6.12 3.98
CA PRO A 24 -8.49 -5.26 4.18
C PRO A 24 -8.66 -4.28 3.02
N SER A 25 -9.89 -4.10 2.54
CA SER A 25 -10.20 -3.22 1.41
C SER A 25 -10.14 -1.73 1.76
N GLN A 26 -10.31 -1.40 3.04
CA GLN A 26 -10.31 -0.03 3.56
C GLN A 26 -9.58 0.00 4.90
N TRP A 27 -8.65 0.93 5.05
CA TRP A 27 -7.91 1.11 6.28
C TRP A 27 -7.22 2.47 6.32
N GLU A 28 -6.83 2.88 7.52
CA GLU A 28 -6.00 4.05 7.74
C GLU A 28 -4.79 3.65 8.58
N ALA A 29 -3.61 4.18 8.24
CA ALA A 29 -2.38 3.88 8.94
C ALA A 29 -1.40 5.04 8.89
N ARG A 30 -0.38 4.99 9.76
CA ARG A 30 0.85 5.77 9.57
C ARG A 30 1.83 4.92 8.78
N ILE A 31 2.42 5.49 7.74
CA ILE A 31 3.41 4.82 6.89
C ILE A 31 4.69 5.65 6.82
N VAL A 32 5.79 4.95 6.51
CA VAL A 32 7.08 5.55 6.18
C VAL A 32 7.40 5.10 4.77
N ASP A 33 7.59 6.05 3.86
CA ASP A 33 8.02 5.80 2.50
C ASP A 33 9.47 6.23 2.31
N HIS A 34 10.25 5.37 1.65
CA HIS A 34 11.67 5.57 1.40
C HIS A 34 11.89 5.74 -0.10
N ILE A 35 12.03 7.00 -0.51
CA ILE A 35 12.22 7.36 -1.92
C ILE A 35 13.72 7.28 -2.23
N ASN A 36 14.16 6.09 -2.66
CA ASN A 36 15.59 5.79 -2.86
C ASN A 36 16.30 6.74 -3.83
N ASN A 37 15.64 7.18 -4.90
CA ASN A 37 16.24 8.05 -5.91
C ASN A 37 16.59 9.43 -5.34
N GLU A 38 15.78 9.93 -4.41
CA GLU A 38 15.91 11.26 -3.82
C GLU A 38 16.61 11.20 -2.46
N LYS A 39 16.83 10.00 -1.91
CA LYS A 39 17.33 9.75 -0.56
C LYS A 39 16.48 10.43 0.51
N ILE A 40 15.19 10.62 0.23
CA ILE A 40 14.22 11.23 1.14
C ILE A 40 13.45 10.11 1.84
N THR A 41 13.19 10.32 3.13
CA THR A 41 12.24 9.51 3.89
C THR A 41 11.07 10.40 4.29
N VAL A 42 9.87 9.97 3.92
CA VAL A 42 8.63 10.68 4.21
C VAL A 42 7.80 9.84 5.16
N GLN A 43 7.38 10.42 6.28
CA GLN A 43 6.44 9.80 7.20
C GLN A 43 5.11 10.54 7.14
N GLY A 44 4.01 9.79 7.11
CA GLY A 44 2.69 10.40 7.02
C GLY A 44 1.54 9.45 7.34
N LYS A 45 0.32 9.97 7.24
CA LYS A 45 -0.93 9.22 7.39
C LYS A 45 -1.46 8.85 6.01
N LEU A 46 -1.73 7.57 5.78
CA LEU A 46 -2.36 7.04 4.58
C LEU A 46 -3.78 6.57 4.92
N SER A 47 -4.77 7.10 4.21
CA SER A 47 -6.11 6.52 4.12
C SER A 47 -6.22 5.80 2.78
N TYR A 48 -6.47 4.49 2.81
CA TYR A 48 -6.55 3.63 1.64
C TYR A 48 -7.96 3.06 1.46
N ASP A 49 -8.45 3.08 0.22
CA ASP A 49 -9.78 2.57 -0.13
C ASP A 49 -9.77 1.94 -1.52
N SER A 50 -9.70 0.60 -1.55
CA SER A 50 -9.69 -0.15 -2.81
C SER A 50 -11.05 -0.28 -3.48
N LEU A 51 -12.14 -0.14 -2.72
CA LEU A 51 -13.49 -0.25 -3.28
C LEU A 51 -13.76 0.88 -4.28
N TYR A 52 -13.20 2.06 -4.00
CA TYR A 52 -13.33 3.25 -4.84
C TYR A 52 -12.03 3.66 -5.54
N GLN A 53 -10.98 2.84 -5.43
CA GLN A 53 -9.65 3.08 -5.98
C GLN A 53 -9.18 4.51 -5.70
N ARG A 54 -9.06 4.83 -4.42
CA ARG A 54 -8.62 6.14 -3.95
C ARG A 54 -7.71 6.00 -2.76
N GLU A 55 -6.81 6.97 -2.64
CA GLU A 55 -5.92 7.08 -1.50
C GLU A 55 -5.70 8.55 -1.16
N ARG A 56 -5.44 8.77 0.12
CA ARG A 56 -5.11 10.08 0.66
C ARG A 56 -3.89 9.94 1.54
N PHE A 57 -2.85 10.71 1.25
CA PHE A 57 -1.64 10.75 2.02
C PHE A 57 -1.43 12.16 2.60
N ILE A 58 -1.16 12.24 3.90
CA ILE A 58 -0.84 13.49 4.59
C ILE A 58 0.55 13.35 5.19
N GLU A 59 1.47 14.22 4.80
CA GLU A 59 2.82 14.24 5.35
C GLU A 59 2.81 14.75 6.80
N GLU A 60 3.50 14.04 7.69
CA GLU A 60 3.72 14.43 9.09
C GLU A 60 5.18 14.84 9.33
N VAL A 61 6.16 14.18 8.69
CA VAL A 61 7.59 14.48 8.83
C VAL A 61 8.29 14.21 7.50
N VAL A 62 9.06 15.18 7.03
CA VAL A 62 9.97 15.04 5.89
C VAL A 62 11.38 15.35 6.38
N VAL A 63 12.30 14.40 6.31
CA VAL A 63 13.70 14.64 6.73
C VAL A 63 14.40 15.44 5.63
N GLY A 64 14.61 16.74 5.88
CA GLY A 64 15.34 17.64 4.97
C GLY A 64 14.49 18.68 4.24
N ASP A 65 13.19 18.81 4.56
CA ASP A 65 12.30 19.82 3.99
C ASP A 65 11.31 20.36 5.04
N ASP A 66 10.87 21.62 4.87
CA ASP A 66 9.96 22.32 5.78
C ASP A 66 8.50 22.35 5.26
N TYR A 67 8.26 21.81 4.06
CA TYR A 67 6.92 21.77 3.47
C TYR A 67 6.19 20.48 3.79
N TYR A 68 4.89 20.61 4.06
CA TYR A 68 3.98 19.48 4.29
C TYR A 68 2.94 19.45 3.18
N TYR A 69 2.81 18.33 2.51
CA TYR A 69 1.83 18.12 1.47
C TYR A 69 0.73 17.14 1.91
N GLU A 70 -0.46 17.39 1.37
CA GLU A 70 -1.54 16.41 1.33
C GLU A 70 -1.81 16.06 -0.13
N THR A 71 -1.78 14.76 -0.42
CA THR A 71 -2.05 14.22 -1.74
C THR A 71 -3.32 13.39 -1.71
N ILE A 72 -4.27 13.68 -2.59
CA ILE A 72 -5.51 12.91 -2.77
C ILE A 72 -5.51 12.36 -4.20
N ALA A 73 -5.32 11.06 -4.36
CA ALA A 73 -5.35 10.39 -5.66
C ALA A 73 -6.68 9.66 -5.85
N LEU A 74 -7.38 10.00 -6.94
CA LEU A 74 -8.68 9.45 -7.34
C LEU A 74 -8.50 8.71 -8.67
N PHE A 75 -8.26 7.40 -8.62
CA PHE A 75 -7.87 6.65 -9.81
C PHE A 75 -9.02 6.45 -10.78
N GLN A 76 -10.26 6.28 -10.29
CA GLN A 76 -11.43 6.20 -11.17
C GLN A 76 -11.63 7.48 -12.00
N ALA A 77 -11.22 8.63 -11.46
CA ALA A 77 -11.30 9.93 -12.13
C ALA A 77 -9.99 10.32 -12.85
N GLN A 78 -8.95 9.48 -12.76
CA GLN A 78 -7.59 9.76 -13.28
C GLN A 78 -7.07 11.14 -12.84
N LEU A 79 -7.26 11.46 -11.56
CA LEU A 79 -6.97 12.78 -11.02
C LEU A 79 -6.22 12.72 -9.69
N GLU A 80 -5.30 13.65 -9.49
CA GLU A 80 -4.59 13.84 -8.23
C GLU A 80 -4.70 15.32 -7.78
N PHE A 81 -4.97 15.52 -6.50
CA PHE A 81 -4.85 16.83 -5.87
C PHE A 81 -3.63 16.86 -4.99
N VAL A 82 -2.77 17.85 -5.17
CA VAL A 82 -1.59 18.10 -4.33
C VAL A 82 -1.79 19.42 -3.63
N ILE A 83 -1.91 19.36 -2.30
CA ILE A 83 -2.24 20.49 -1.45
C ILE A 83 -1.02 20.79 -0.58
N ASN A 84 -0.43 21.97 -0.75
CA ASN A 84 0.59 22.45 0.17
C ASN A 84 -0.11 22.96 1.45
N LEU A 85 0.09 22.28 2.58
CA LEU A 85 -0.61 22.58 3.83
C LEU A 85 -0.12 23.88 4.48
N THR A 86 1.13 24.28 4.22
CA THR A 86 1.73 25.52 4.73
C THR A 86 1.19 26.73 3.96
N ALA A 87 1.28 26.70 2.63
CA ALA A 87 0.85 27.79 1.75
C ALA A 87 -0.66 27.78 1.45
N ARG A 88 -1.36 26.68 1.80
CA ARG A 88 -2.78 26.43 1.50
C ARG A 88 -3.13 26.54 0.01
N ASN A 89 -2.18 26.20 -0.85
CA ASN A 89 -2.40 26.15 -2.29
C ASN A 89 -2.76 24.71 -2.72
N CYS A 90 -3.69 24.57 -3.65
CA CYS A 90 -4.13 23.29 -4.20
C CYS A 90 -3.85 23.25 -5.70
N SER A 91 -3.10 22.23 -6.12
CA SER A 91 -2.84 21.92 -7.52
C SER A 91 -3.65 20.70 -7.94
N ARG A 92 -4.30 20.80 -9.10
CA ARG A 92 -5.03 19.70 -9.72
C ARG A 92 -4.19 19.14 -10.87
N LEU A 93 -3.80 17.87 -10.77
CA LEU A 93 -2.88 17.21 -11.70
C LEU A 93 -3.53 15.96 -12.32
N PRO A 94 -3.20 15.61 -13.57
CA PRO A 94 -3.58 14.32 -14.12
C PRO A 94 -2.83 13.18 -13.41
N LEU A 95 -3.54 12.13 -13.02
CA LEU A 95 -2.93 10.95 -12.41
C LEU A 95 -2.38 10.02 -13.51
N THR A 96 -1.07 9.79 -13.53
CA THR A 96 -0.40 9.03 -14.60
C THR A 96 -0.13 7.57 -14.23
N ARG A 97 -0.12 7.24 -12.94
CA ARG A 97 0.15 5.89 -12.45
C ARG A 97 -1.13 5.05 -12.35
N PRO A 98 -1.07 3.74 -12.65
CA PRO A 98 -2.22 2.87 -12.52
C PRO A 98 -2.50 2.55 -11.03
N TRP A 99 -3.74 2.15 -10.76
CA TRP A 99 -4.13 1.61 -9.46
C TRP A 99 -3.33 0.33 -9.14
N ARG A 100 -2.89 0.20 -7.89
CA ARG A 100 -2.24 -1.01 -7.38
C ARG A 100 -2.75 -1.28 -5.97
N ASP A 101 -3.37 -2.44 -5.77
CA ASP A 101 -3.84 -2.83 -4.46
C ASP A 101 -2.69 -3.14 -3.50
N PHE A 102 -2.85 -2.76 -2.22
CA PHE A 102 -2.03 -3.27 -1.11
C PHE A 102 -2.44 -4.71 -0.76
N ALA A 103 -2.25 -5.62 -1.71
CA ALA A 103 -2.63 -7.03 -1.60
C ALA A 103 -1.51 -7.95 -2.08
N ILE A 104 -1.47 -9.15 -1.51
CA ILE A 104 -0.59 -10.22 -2.00
C ILE A 104 -1.22 -10.79 -3.27
N ARG A 105 -0.45 -10.80 -4.37
CA ARG A 105 -0.91 -11.38 -5.62
C ARG A 105 -1.10 -12.90 -5.50
N PRO A 106 -2.08 -13.50 -6.20
CA PRO A 106 -2.30 -14.94 -6.18
C PRO A 106 -1.10 -15.78 -6.63
N ASP A 107 -0.24 -15.22 -7.49
CA ASP A 107 0.97 -15.86 -8.03
C ASP A 107 2.26 -15.52 -7.28
N ALA A 108 2.15 -14.81 -6.14
CA ALA A 108 3.30 -14.50 -5.29
C ALA A 108 3.95 -15.79 -4.77
N ARG A 109 5.29 -15.84 -4.82
CA ARG A 109 6.08 -16.95 -4.29
C ARG A 109 6.65 -16.57 -2.92
N SER A 110 6.60 -17.50 -1.98
CA SER A 110 7.27 -17.44 -0.68
C SER A 110 8.75 -17.79 -0.79
#